data_AF-A0A3P6RYA6-F1
#
_entry.id   AF-A0A3P6RYA6-F1
#
_cell.length_a   1.000
_cell.length_b   1.000
_cell.length_c   1.000
_cell.angle_alpha   90.00
_cell.angle_beta   90.00
_cell.angle_gamma   90.00
#
_symmetry.space_group_name_H-M   'P 1'
#
loop_
_entity.id
_entity.type
_entity.pdbx_description
1 polymer ?
#
loop_
_entity_poly.entity_id
_entity_poly.type
_entity_poly.pdbx_seq_one_letter_code
_entity_poly.pdbx_strand_id
1 'polypeptide(L)'
;MFTDECVKATWNTSTSEEILVTKNYLKPRGIDTLVTPMVDTNWPEPNKGYYMFLDQNTAYMGKTYYDEDAFKTIKENYVNTATAVVSRFAKAQGISKDPSELKEGIRSLIEFEQRLVLAYSTSDEIRREYKRSWNPKSIAELADYKFVDWKDTYFQQVAHL
;
A
#
# COMPACT_ATOMS: atom_id res chain seq x y z
N MET A 1 7.69 1.82 -19.71
CA MET A 1 8.82 2.68 -19.32
C MET A 1 8.45 3.30 -17.98
N PHE A 2 9.18 3.01 -16.90
CA PHE A 2 8.93 3.64 -15.60
C PHE A 2 9.36 5.11 -15.71
N THR A 3 8.48 6.06 -15.35
CA THR A 3 8.81 7.49 -15.40
C THR A 3 9.79 7.84 -14.27
N ASP A 4 10.59 8.89 -14.46
CA ASP A 4 11.63 9.37 -13.54
C ASP A 4 11.14 9.58 -12.09
N GLU A 5 9.83 9.75 -11.91
CA GLU A 5 9.19 9.94 -10.61
C GLU A 5 9.19 8.66 -9.76
N CYS A 6 8.99 7.47 -10.35
CA CYS A 6 9.15 6.20 -9.63
C CYS A 6 10.58 6.02 -9.15
N VAL A 7 11.55 6.37 -10.00
CA VAL A 7 12.96 6.32 -9.67
C VAL A 7 13.20 7.22 -8.46
N LYS A 8 12.83 8.49 -8.53
CA LYS A 8 12.96 9.44 -7.40
C LYS A 8 12.25 8.98 -6.12
N ALA A 9 11.04 8.43 -6.24
CA ALA A 9 10.25 7.90 -5.12
C ALA A 9 10.95 6.75 -4.39
N THR A 10 11.74 5.94 -5.10
CA THR A 10 12.44 4.78 -4.49
C THR A 10 13.65 5.23 -3.66
N TRP A 11 14.12 6.48 -3.85
CA TRP A 11 15.42 6.92 -3.37
C TRP A 11 15.40 7.97 -2.25
N ASN A 12 14.24 8.56 -1.94
CA ASN A 12 14.08 9.52 -0.86
C ASN A 12 12.80 9.21 -0.07
N THR A 13 12.92 8.79 1.19
CA THR A 13 11.78 8.40 2.05
C THR A 13 10.75 9.52 2.23
N SER A 14 11.15 10.79 2.31
CA SER A 14 10.18 11.90 2.38
C SER A 14 9.43 12.10 1.08
N THR A 15 10.07 11.86 -0.07
CA THR A 15 9.42 11.86 -1.39
C THR A 15 8.66 10.55 -1.66
N SER A 16 9.04 9.43 -1.03
CA SER A 16 8.29 8.17 -1.05
C SER A 16 6.95 8.35 -0.36
N GLU A 17 6.95 8.94 0.83
CA GLU A 17 5.73 9.31 1.57
C GLU A 17 4.91 10.30 0.76
N GLU A 18 5.53 11.35 0.22
CA GLU A 18 4.81 12.34 -0.60
C GLU A 18 4.24 11.72 -1.88
N ILE A 19 4.93 10.83 -2.60
CA ILE A 19 4.40 10.20 -3.83
C ILE A 19 3.34 9.13 -3.54
N LEU A 20 3.53 8.35 -2.46
CA LEU A 20 2.53 7.39 -1.99
C LEU A 20 1.26 8.07 -1.48
N VAL A 21 1.38 9.28 -0.90
CA VAL A 21 0.27 10.03 -0.29
C VAL A 21 -0.38 11.04 -1.26
N THR A 22 0.39 11.76 -2.08
CA THR A 22 -0.13 12.88 -2.90
C THR A 22 -0.36 12.55 -4.37
N LYS A 23 0.35 11.57 -4.96
CA LYS A 23 0.24 11.30 -6.42
C LYS A 23 -0.47 10.01 -6.79
N ASN A 24 -0.65 9.07 -5.86
CA ASN A 24 -1.32 7.78 -6.04
C ASN A 24 -1.00 7.12 -7.40
N TYR A 25 0.26 7.27 -7.85
CA TYR A 25 0.73 6.93 -9.19
C TYR A 25 0.52 5.44 -9.52
N LEU A 26 0.49 4.61 -8.49
CA LEU A 26 0.34 3.17 -8.56
C LEU A 26 -1.11 2.74 -8.83
N LYS A 27 -2.11 3.51 -8.37
CA LYS A 27 -3.52 3.12 -8.47
C LYS A 27 -4.04 3.05 -9.91
N PRO A 28 -3.79 4.02 -10.82
CA PRO A 28 -4.15 3.88 -12.23
C PRO A 28 -3.50 2.68 -12.94
N ARG A 29 -2.51 2.02 -12.31
CA ARG A 29 -1.84 0.82 -12.81
C ARG A 29 -2.35 -0.46 -12.13
N GLY A 30 -3.44 -0.37 -11.36
CA GLY A 30 -4.04 -1.50 -10.65
C GLY A 30 -3.23 -1.97 -9.44
N ILE A 31 -2.34 -1.13 -8.90
CA ILE A 31 -1.53 -1.46 -7.73
C ILE A 31 -2.05 -0.69 -6.53
N ASP A 32 -2.69 -1.42 -5.62
CA ASP A 32 -3.13 -0.91 -4.32
C ASP A 32 -2.01 -1.00 -3.30
N THR A 33 -1.92 0.00 -2.41
CA THR A 33 -0.88 0.08 -1.39
C THR A 33 -1.46 0.35 0.00
N LEU A 34 -1.57 1.61 0.41
CA LEU A 34 -1.92 1.99 1.79
C LEU A 34 -3.41 1.85 2.10
N VAL A 35 -4.27 2.14 1.13
CA VAL A 35 -5.74 2.01 1.22
C VAL A 35 -6.21 1.30 -0.04
N THR A 36 -7.00 0.25 0.12
CA THR A 36 -7.48 -0.59 -0.99
C THR A 36 -8.92 -0.21 -1.33
N PRO A 37 -9.18 0.46 -2.46
CA PRO A 37 -10.54 0.77 -2.87
C PRO A 37 -11.15 -0.38 -3.69
N MET A 38 -12.42 -0.67 -3.43
CA MET A 38 -13.21 -1.64 -4.18
C MET A 38 -14.61 -1.08 -4.40
N VAL A 39 -15.26 -1.43 -5.51
CA VAL A 39 -16.69 -1.18 -5.71
C VAL A 39 -17.40 -2.52 -5.65
N ASP A 40 -18.39 -2.63 -4.77
CA ASP A 40 -19.22 -3.83 -4.64
C ASP A 40 -20.65 -3.42 -4.29
N THR A 41 -21.55 -4.39 -4.31
CA THR A 41 -22.96 -4.23 -3.96
C THR A 41 -23.14 -3.74 -2.52
N ASN A 42 -24.25 -3.05 -2.30
CA ASN A 42 -24.71 -2.68 -0.97
C ASN A 42 -24.88 -3.94 -0.10
N TRP A 43 -23.94 -4.23 0.81
CA TRP A 43 -23.90 -5.52 1.54
C TRP A 43 -25.22 -5.88 2.26
N PRO A 44 -25.86 -4.97 3.02
CA PRO A 44 -27.17 -5.25 3.63
C PRO A 44 -28.31 -5.47 2.62
N GLU A 45 -28.26 -4.78 1.46
CA GLU A 45 -29.34 -4.76 0.48
C GLU A 45 -28.78 -4.80 -0.97
N PRO A 46 -28.28 -5.96 -1.46
CA PRO A 46 -27.44 -6.02 -2.67
C PRO A 46 -28.10 -5.51 -3.97
N ASN A 47 -29.43 -5.50 -4.01
CA ASN A 47 -30.21 -4.98 -5.16
C ASN A 47 -30.37 -3.45 -5.13
N LYS A 48 -29.89 -2.76 -4.08
CA LYS A 48 -29.99 -1.31 -3.91
C LYS A 48 -28.68 -0.60 -4.24
N GLY A 49 -28.09 -0.95 -5.37
CA GLY A 49 -26.93 -0.28 -5.94
C GLY A 49 -25.58 -0.71 -5.34
N TYR A 50 -24.58 0.11 -5.62
CA TYR A 50 -23.17 -0.17 -5.33
C TYR A 50 -22.60 0.89 -4.39
N TYR A 51 -21.60 0.47 -3.62
CA TYR A 51 -20.84 1.32 -2.72
C TYR A 51 -19.35 1.19 -3.03
N MET A 52 -18.62 2.29 -2.81
CA MET A 52 -17.17 2.23 -2.71
C MET A 52 -16.77 1.81 -1.29
N PHE A 53 -15.99 0.75 -1.20
CA PHE A 53 -15.37 0.25 0.01
C PHE A 53 -13.92 0.72 0.04
N LEU A 54 -13.50 1.23 1.20
CA LEU A 54 -12.10 1.55 1.49
C LEU A 54 -11.63 0.56 2.56
N ASP A 55 -10.68 -0.28 2.21
CA ASP A 55 -10.18 -1.34 3.08
C ASP A 55 -8.71 -1.12 3.46
N GLN A 56 -8.24 -1.93 4.41
CA GLN A 56 -6.86 -1.96 4.89
C GLN A 56 -5.83 -2.10 3.77
N ASN A 57 -4.57 -1.83 4.11
CA ASN A 57 -3.47 -1.85 3.15
C ASN A 57 -3.36 -3.19 2.41
N THR A 58 -2.95 -3.13 1.15
CA THR A 58 -2.52 -4.29 0.37
C THR A 58 -1.02 -4.50 0.63
N ALA A 59 -0.68 -5.62 1.26
CA ALA A 59 0.69 -6.01 1.52
C ALA A 59 1.17 -6.99 0.44
N TYR A 60 2.49 -7.09 0.24
CA TYR A 60 3.06 -8.02 -0.74
C TYR A 60 2.73 -9.49 -0.42
N MET A 61 2.79 -9.88 0.85
CA MET A 61 2.44 -11.22 1.30
C MET A 61 1.10 -11.27 2.03
N GLY A 62 0.58 -12.48 2.24
CA GLY A 62 -0.54 -12.69 3.16
C GLY A 62 -0.22 -12.18 4.56
N LYS A 63 -1.22 -11.61 5.25
CA LYS A 63 -1.03 -10.91 6.54
C LYS A 63 -0.39 -11.80 7.61
N THR A 64 -0.64 -13.10 7.56
CA THR A 64 -0.04 -14.10 8.47
C THR A 64 1.48 -14.17 8.40
N TYR A 65 2.10 -13.82 7.27
CA TYR A 65 3.56 -13.80 7.13
C TYR A 65 4.22 -12.63 7.86
N TYR A 66 3.46 -11.61 8.25
CA TYR A 66 3.95 -10.43 8.96
C TYR A 66 3.86 -10.56 10.48
N ASP A 67 3.24 -11.65 10.99
CA ASP A 67 3.36 -12.05 12.39
C ASP A 67 4.84 -12.12 12.78
N GLU A 68 5.19 -11.69 14.00
CA GLU A 68 6.59 -11.49 14.38
C GLU A 68 7.46 -12.75 14.20
N ASP A 69 6.94 -13.92 14.54
CA ASP A 69 7.71 -15.16 14.47
C ASP A 69 7.78 -15.68 13.03
N ALA A 70 6.68 -15.61 12.28
CA ALA A 70 6.69 -15.94 10.86
C ALA A 70 7.63 -15.01 10.07
N PHE A 71 7.58 -13.70 10.35
CA PHE A 71 8.32 -12.68 9.62
C PHE A 71 9.83 -12.84 9.79
N LYS A 72 10.30 -13.20 11.00
CA LYS A 72 11.73 -13.51 11.24
C LYS A 72 12.26 -14.57 10.27
N THR A 73 11.44 -15.56 9.91
CA THR A 73 11.85 -16.66 9.02
C THR A 73 11.92 -16.27 7.54
N ILE A 74 11.11 -15.29 7.11
CA ILE A 74 10.99 -14.91 5.69
C ILE A 74 11.66 -13.58 5.33
N LYS A 75 11.91 -12.71 6.32
CA LYS A 75 12.39 -11.34 6.14
C LYS A 75 13.66 -11.25 5.29
N GLU A 76 14.70 -12.02 5.60
CA GLU A 76 15.97 -11.91 4.86
C GLU A 76 15.84 -12.36 3.40
N ASN A 77 15.02 -13.37 3.12
CA ASN A 77 14.75 -13.77 1.74
C ASN A 77 13.98 -12.69 0.98
N TYR A 78 13.00 -12.05 1.63
CA TYR A 78 12.24 -10.95 1.06
C TYR A 78 13.16 -9.75 0.76
N VAL A 79 14.02 -9.36 1.71
CA VAL A 79 15.04 -8.31 1.54
C VAL A 79 15.94 -8.63 0.36
N ASN A 80 16.52 -9.83 0.30
CA ASN A 80 17.44 -10.21 -0.78
C ASN A 80 16.76 -10.17 -2.16
N THR A 81 15.52 -10.64 -2.26
CA THR A 81 14.76 -10.64 -3.51
C THR A 81 14.45 -9.22 -3.97
N ALA A 82 13.95 -8.37 -3.06
CA ALA A 82 13.65 -6.98 -3.36
C ALA A 82 14.93 -6.19 -3.73
N THR A 83 16.02 -6.39 -3.00
CA THR A 83 17.33 -5.79 -3.33
C THR A 83 17.80 -6.21 -4.72
N ALA A 84 17.66 -7.48 -5.10
CA ALA A 84 18.06 -7.95 -6.41
C ALA A 84 17.26 -7.28 -7.55
N VAL A 85 15.94 -7.10 -7.37
CA VAL A 85 15.09 -6.41 -8.35
C VAL A 85 15.50 -4.95 -8.49
N VAL A 86 15.62 -4.22 -7.37
CA VAL A 86 15.98 -2.80 -7.39
C VAL A 86 17.39 -2.57 -7.90
N SER A 87 18.35 -3.44 -7.53
CA SER A 87 19.73 -3.38 -8.03
C SER A 87 19.80 -3.57 -9.54
N ARG A 88 19.08 -4.55 -10.09
CA ARG A 88 19.00 -4.78 -11.55
C ARG A 88 18.39 -3.59 -12.27
N PHE A 89 17.32 -3.02 -11.72
CA PHE A 89 16.71 -1.82 -12.26
C PHE A 89 17.68 -0.63 -12.25
N ALA A 90 18.33 -0.36 -11.11
CA ALA A 90 19.32 0.72 -10.98
C ALA A 90 20.45 0.57 -12.01
N LYS A 91 21.01 -0.64 -12.17
CA LYS A 91 22.03 -0.93 -13.17
C LYS A 91 21.55 -0.65 -14.60
N ALA A 92 20.32 -1.03 -14.93
CA ALA A 92 19.73 -0.76 -16.24
C ALA A 92 19.51 0.73 -16.50
N GLN A 93 19.34 1.54 -15.45
CA GLN A 93 19.26 3.00 -15.53
C GLN A 93 20.63 3.70 -15.50
N GLY A 94 21.74 2.94 -15.46
CA GLY A 94 23.08 3.52 -15.31
C GLY A 94 23.34 4.15 -13.93
N ILE A 95 22.52 3.83 -12.94
CA ILE A 95 22.64 4.34 -11.57
C ILE A 95 23.57 3.42 -10.78
N SER A 96 24.64 4.00 -10.21
CA SER A 96 25.52 3.32 -9.27
C SER A 96 25.11 3.66 -7.84
N LYS A 97 24.99 2.66 -6.97
CA LYS A 97 24.72 2.84 -5.55
C LYS A 97 25.49 1.80 -4.75
N ASP A 98 25.89 2.20 -3.54
CA ASP A 98 26.54 1.26 -2.63
C ASP A 98 25.60 0.07 -2.34
N PRO A 99 26.05 -1.18 -2.56
CA PRO A 99 25.22 -2.36 -2.36
C PRO A 99 24.72 -2.53 -0.92
N SER A 100 25.50 -2.11 0.07
CA SER A 100 25.13 -2.23 1.48
C SER A 100 24.06 -1.20 1.86
N GLU A 101 24.22 0.06 1.44
CA GLU A 101 23.21 1.10 1.64
C GLU A 101 21.88 0.75 0.95
N LEU A 102 21.94 0.20 -0.28
CA LEU A 102 20.74 -0.25 -0.97
C LEU A 102 20.02 -1.35 -0.19
N LYS A 103 20.76 -2.35 0.29
CA LYS A 103 20.18 -3.48 1.02
C LYS A 103 19.55 -3.01 2.34
N GLU A 104 20.21 -2.14 3.10
CA GLU A 104 19.66 -1.61 4.35
C GLU A 104 18.42 -0.75 4.11
N GLY A 105 18.42 0.10 3.07
CA GLY A 105 17.23 0.87 2.71
C GLY A 105 16.03 -0.03 2.37
N ILE A 106 16.25 -1.11 1.63
CA ILE A 106 15.22 -2.11 1.33
C ILE A 106 14.74 -2.82 2.59
N ARG A 107 15.65 -3.17 3.51
CA ARG A 107 15.28 -3.75 4.81
C ARG A 107 14.37 -2.81 5.60
N SER A 108 14.72 -1.53 5.70
CA SER A 108 13.89 -0.54 6.41
C SER A 108 12.50 -0.38 5.79
N LEU A 109 12.38 -0.44 4.47
CA LEU A 109 11.07 -0.41 3.78
C LEU A 109 10.22 -1.64 4.09
N ILE A 110 10.83 -2.83 4.09
CA ILE A 110 10.14 -4.09 4.42
C ILE A 110 9.70 -4.14 5.89
N GLU A 111 10.53 -3.63 6.81
CA GLU A 111 10.15 -3.47 8.22
C GLU A 111 9.03 -2.45 8.42
N PHE A 112 9.02 -1.38 7.63
CA PHE A 112 7.93 -0.42 7.64
C PHE A 112 6.62 -1.06 7.14
N GLU A 113 6.65 -1.88 6.09
CA GLU A 113 5.49 -2.66 5.65
C GLU A 113 4.96 -3.56 6.77
N GLN A 114 5.84 -4.25 7.50
CA GLN A 114 5.44 -5.06 8.65
C GLN A 114 4.72 -4.22 9.73
N ARG A 115 5.26 -3.05 10.07
CA ARG A 115 4.61 -2.14 11.03
C ARG A 115 3.23 -1.70 10.55
N LEU A 116 3.08 -1.37 9.27
CA LEU A 116 1.77 -1.02 8.71
C LEU A 116 0.77 -2.16 8.82
N VAL A 117 1.19 -3.38 8.48
CA VAL A 117 0.33 -4.57 8.58
C VAL A 117 -0.10 -4.81 10.03
N LEU A 118 0.83 -4.78 10.98
CA LEU A 118 0.52 -5.06 12.38
C LEU A 118 -0.34 -3.98 13.04
N ALA A 119 -0.16 -2.71 12.65
CA ALA A 119 -0.88 -1.59 13.25
C ALA A 119 -2.25 -1.31 12.61
N TYR A 120 -2.40 -1.55 11.30
CA TYR A 120 -3.56 -1.09 10.52
C TYR A 120 -4.28 -2.19 9.74
N SER A 121 -3.94 -3.47 9.97
CA SER A 121 -4.72 -4.60 9.45
C SER A 121 -5.33 -5.44 10.56
N THR A 122 -6.38 -6.16 10.21
CA THR A 122 -6.96 -7.20 11.05
C THR A 122 -6.92 -8.55 10.32
N SER A 123 -7.10 -9.64 11.07
CA SER A 123 -7.02 -11.00 10.53
C SER A 123 -8.16 -11.28 9.55
N ASP A 124 -7.93 -12.21 8.63
CA ASP A 124 -8.95 -12.61 7.66
C ASP A 124 -10.18 -13.25 8.33
N GLU A 125 -10.00 -13.89 9.49
CA GLU A 125 -11.10 -14.43 10.31
C GLU A 125 -12.03 -13.31 10.75
N ILE A 126 -11.47 -12.28 11.38
CA ILE A 126 -12.23 -11.11 11.84
C ILE A 126 -12.86 -10.41 10.64
N ARG A 127 -12.16 -10.28 9.50
CA ARG A 127 -12.69 -9.66 8.27
C ARG A 127 -13.91 -10.35 7.67
N ARG A 128 -14.08 -11.65 7.89
CA ARG A 128 -15.26 -12.39 7.43
C ARG A 128 -16.52 -12.06 8.24
N GLU A 129 -16.39 -11.33 9.35
CA GLU A 129 -17.52 -10.75 10.08
C GLU A 129 -18.00 -9.44 9.40
N TYR A 130 -18.70 -9.56 8.27
CA TYR A 130 -19.04 -8.42 7.39
C TYR A 130 -19.79 -7.27 8.09
N LYS A 131 -20.66 -7.59 9.06
CA LYS A 131 -21.46 -6.59 9.77
C LYS A 131 -20.61 -5.51 10.44
N ARG A 132 -19.46 -5.88 11.02
CA ARG A 132 -18.56 -4.92 11.68
C ARG A 132 -17.81 -4.04 10.67
N SER A 133 -17.60 -4.55 9.44
CA SER A 133 -16.93 -3.85 8.36
C SER A 133 -17.86 -2.84 7.65
N TRP A 134 -19.17 -2.99 7.81
CA TRP A 134 -20.16 -2.07 7.27
C TRP A 134 -20.22 -0.76 8.08
N ASN A 135 -19.32 0.16 7.74
CA ASN A 135 -19.21 1.49 8.36
C ASN A 135 -19.45 2.56 7.28
N PRO A 136 -20.71 2.76 6.84
CA PRO A 136 -21.01 3.71 5.78
C PRO A 136 -20.64 5.13 6.24
N LYS A 137 -19.85 5.81 5.41
CA LYS A 137 -19.42 7.20 5.60
C LYS A 137 -19.58 7.97 4.30
N SER A 138 -19.99 9.22 4.40
CA SER A 138 -19.89 10.20 3.33
C SER A 138 -18.43 10.65 3.14
N ILE A 139 -18.12 11.23 1.98
CA ILE A 139 -16.79 11.81 1.71
C ILE A 139 -16.44 12.89 2.74
N ALA A 140 -17.43 13.67 3.21
CA ALA A 140 -17.21 14.69 4.23
C ALA A 140 -16.78 14.09 5.57
N GLU A 141 -17.37 12.95 5.97
CA GLU A 141 -17.00 12.24 7.21
C GLU A 141 -15.64 11.54 7.14
N LEU A 142 -15.06 11.37 5.95
CA LEU A 142 -13.70 10.87 5.82
C LEU A 142 -12.65 11.92 6.20
N ALA A 143 -13.00 13.21 6.27
CA ALA A 143 -12.09 14.27 6.71
C ALA A 143 -11.54 14.08 8.13
N ASP A 144 -12.18 13.23 8.96
CA ASP A 144 -11.68 12.83 10.27
C ASP A 144 -10.34 12.06 10.17
N TYR A 145 -10.08 11.41 9.04
CA TYR A 145 -8.87 10.64 8.77
C TYR A 145 -7.82 11.49 8.05
N LYS A 146 -7.14 12.35 8.82
CA LYS A 146 -6.21 13.39 8.31
C LYS A 146 -4.94 12.89 7.60
N PHE A 147 -4.70 11.58 7.55
CA PHE A 147 -3.51 11.00 6.92
C PHE A 147 -3.61 10.95 5.38
N VAL A 148 -4.79 11.17 4.81
CA VAL A 148 -5.05 11.25 3.37
C VAL A 148 -5.92 12.47 3.09
N ASP A 149 -5.60 13.21 2.03
CA ASP A 149 -6.54 14.16 1.44
C ASP A 149 -7.55 13.39 0.58
N TRP A 150 -8.68 13.04 1.20
CA TRP A 150 -9.68 12.19 0.57
C TRP A 150 -10.34 12.85 -0.63
N LYS A 151 -10.74 14.12 -0.49
CA LYS A 151 -11.63 14.77 -1.44
C LYS A 151 -10.88 15.31 -2.65
N ASP A 152 -9.82 16.07 -2.41
CA ASP A 152 -9.17 16.84 -3.46
C ASP A 152 -8.02 16.05 -4.12
N THR A 153 -7.54 14.98 -3.46
CA THR A 153 -6.51 14.08 -3.98
C THR A 153 -7.03 12.67 -4.27
N TYR A 154 -7.43 11.91 -3.24
CA TYR A 154 -7.69 10.47 -3.39
C TYR A 154 -8.86 10.17 -4.34
N PHE A 155 -10.05 10.76 -4.10
CA PHE A 155 -11.23 10.50 -4.91
C PHE A 155 -11.13 11.05 -6.34
N GLN A 156 -10.36 12.11 -6.58
CA GLN A 156 -10.09 12.57 -7.95
C GLN A 156 -9.36 11.51 -8.78
N GLN A 157 -8.55 10.66 -8.14
CA GLN A 157 -7.74 9.65 -8.82
C GLN A 157 -8.49 8.31 -8.99
N VAL A 158 -9.42 7.97 -8.09
CA VAL A 158 -10.21 6.74 -8.19
C VAL A 158 -11.53 6.90 -8.95
N ALA A 159 -11.98 8.13 -9.20
CA ALA A 159 -13.23 8.42 -9.95
C ALA A 159 -13.16 8.13 -11.46
N HIS A 160 -12.03 7.65 -11.97
CA HIS A 160 -11.88 7.17 -13.35
C HIS A 160 -12.06 5.65 -13.50
N LEU A 161 -12.44 4.95 -12.43
CA LEU A 161 -12.94 3.57 -12.46
C LEU A 161 -14.41 3.56 -12.91
#